data_AF-A0AAW5EGW7-F1
#
_entry.id   AF-A0AAW5EGW7-F1
#
_cell.length_a   1.000
_cell.length_b   1.000
_cell.length_c   1.000
_cell.angle_alpha   90.00
_cell.angle_beta   90.00
_cell.angle_gamma   90.00
#
_symmetry.space_group_name_H-M   'P 1'
#
loop_
_entity.id
_entity.type
_entity.pdbx_description
1 polymer ?
#
loop_
_entity_poly.entity_id
_entity_poly.type
_entity_poly.pdbx_seq_one_letter_code
_entity_poly.pdbx_strand_id
1 'polypeptide(L)'
;LASIEDVGVLVVKLCDRLHNMLTLDALREDKQKRISEETLVVYAPIAHRLGISSIKNYLEDLSFKYLMPDEYKLIDNYINSNDQQMQLGLNEFISKIELLFLSNGFRQGSFQIQKRIKHSYSIYLKMQRK
;
A
#
# COMPACT_ATOMS: atom_id res chain seq x y z
N LEU A 1 -27.29 1.08 -0.40
CA LEU A 1 -26.30 1.08 -1.52
C LEU A 1 -26.94 0.77 -2.88
N ALA A 2 -28.26 0.94 -3.04
CA ALA A 2 -29.00 0.61 -4.27
C ALA A 2 -29.03 1.75 -5.31
N SER A 3 -28.00 2.61 -5.38
CA SER A 3 -28.03 3.78 -6.27
C SER A 3 -26.70 4.08 -6.98
N ILE A 4 -25.80 3.09 -7.05
CA ILE A 4 -24.58 3.19 -7.86
C ILE A 4 -24.65 2.02 -8.84
N GLU A 5 -25.35 2.23 -9.94
CA GLU A 5 -25.42 1.27 -11.04
C GLU A 5 -24.09 1.21 -11.81
N ASP A 6 -23.26 2.26 -11.71
CA ASP A 6 -22.00 2.37 -12.41
C ASP A 6 -20.79 2.45 -11.47
N VAL A 7 -19.95 1.40 -11.52
CA VAL A 7 -18.68 1.30 -10.78
C VAL A 7 -17.70 2.40 -11.20
N GLY A 8 -17.76 2.91 -12.45
CA GLY A 8 -16.89 3.96 -12.95
C GLY A 8 -16.96 5.25 -12.11
N VAL A 9 -18.16 5.60 -11.63
CA VAL A 9 -18.36 6.77 -10.76
C VAL A 9 -17.61 6.62 -9.43
N LEU A 10 -17.57 5.40 -8.87
CA LEU A 10 -16.80 5.13 -7.65
C LEU A 10 -15.30 5.21 -7.90
N VAL A 11 -14.83 4.71 -9.06
CA VAL A 11 -13.41 4.80 -9.43
C VAL A 11 -12.97 6.26 -9.53
N VAL A 12 -13.76 7.12 -10.21
CA VAL A 12 -13.46 8.56 -10.30
C VAL A 12 -13.39 9.20 -8.91
N LYS A 13 -14.34 8.89 -8.01
CA LYS A 13 -14.32 9.40 -6.63
C LYS A 13 -13.13 8.90 -5.81
N LEU A 14 -12.68 7.67 -6.03
CA LEU A 14 -11.49 7.13 -5.39
C LEU A 14 -10.22 7.83 -5.87
N CYS A 15 -10.12 8.12 -7.17
CA CYS A 15 -9.01 8.88 -7.74
C CYS A 15 -8.97 10.32 -7.21
N ASP A 16 -10.12 10.99 -7.15
CA ASP A 16 -10.24 12.32 -6.54
C ASP A 16 -9.83 12.30 -5.07
N ARG A 17 -10.32 11.32 -4.31
CA ARG A 17 -9.94 11.18 -2.90
C ARG A 17 -8.44 10.91 -2.73
N LEU A 18 -7.84 10.08 -3.58
CA LEU A 18 -6.40 9.84 -3.56
C LEU A 18 -5.62 11.12 -3.82
N HIS A 19 -6.03 11.91 -4.81
CA HIS A 19 -5.41 13.21 -5.07
C HIS A 19 -5.51 14.16 -3.87
N ASN A 20 -6.68 14.25 -3.23
CA ASN A 20 -6.87 15.05 -2.02
C ASN A 20 -5.98 14.60 -0.85
N MET A 21 -5.74 13.29 -0.72
CA MET A 21 -4.84 12.75 0.30
C MET A 21 -3.36 13.04 0.01
N LEU A 22 -2.97 13.19 -1.26
CA LEU A 22 -1.60 13.53 -1.66
C LEU A 22 -1.23 14.99 -1.36
N THR A 23 -2.23 15.88 -1.32
CA THR A 23 -2.06 17.33 -1.10
C THR A 23 -2.64 17.80 0.24
N LEU A 24 -2.86 16.86 1.17
CA LEU A 24 -3.57 17.11 2.41
C LEU A 24 -2.80 18.01 3.39
N ASP A 25 -1.48 18.09 3.24
CA ASP A 25 -0.57 18.92 4.03
C ASP A 25 -0.86 20.42 3.94
N ALA A 26 -1.49 20.88 2.84
CA ALA A 26 -1.93 22.27 2.69
C ALA A 26 -3.09 22.68 3.62
N LEU A 27 -3.76 21.71 4.25
CA LEU A 27 -4.89 21.96 5.16
C LEU A 27 -4.45 22.05 6.61
N ARG A 28 -5.31 22.63 7.46
CA ARG A 28 -5.14 22.63 8.92
C ARG A 28 -5.27 21.21 9.49
N GLU A 29 -4.56 20.93 10.58
CA GLU A 29 -4.48 19.59 11.20
C GLU A 29 -5.84 18.94 11.52
N ASP A 30 -6.81 19.72 11.96
CA ASP A 30 -8.17 19.25 12.24
C ASP A 30 -8.85 18.68 10.98
N LYS A 31 -8.67 19.36 9.84
CA LYS A 31 -9.16 18.88 8.54
C LYS A 31 -8.35 17.67 8.07
N GLN A 32 -7.04 17.67 8.25
CA GLN A 32 -6.18 16.55 7.88
C GLN A 32 -6.64 15.25 8.57
N LYS A 33 -6.84 15.29 9.89
CA LYS A 33 -7.31 14.14 10.68
C LYS A 33 -8.68 13.66 10.24
N ARG A 34 -9.66 14.59 10.13
CA ARG A 34 -11.03 14.26 9.71
C ARG A 34 -11.08 13.58 8.33
N ILE A 35 -10.36 14.14 7.36
CA ILE A 35 -10.34 13.61 5.99
C ILE A 35 -9.63 12.25 5.97
N SER A 36 -8.55 12.09 6.72
CA SER A 36 -7.81 10.82 6.81
C SER A 36 -8.65 9.71 7.46
N GLU A 37 -9.41 10.04 8.50
CA GLU A 37 -10.33 9.10 9.16
C GLU A 37 -11.42 8.62 8.21
N GLU A 38 -12.08 9.55 7.51
CA GLU A 38 -13.08 9.21 6.48
C GLU A 38 -12.46 8.35 5.37
N THR A 39 -11.26 8.70 4.91
CA THR A 39 -10.54 7.95 3.89
C THR A 39 -10.30 6.51 4.33
N LEU A 40 -9.82 6.32 5.56
CA LEU A 40 -9.49 5.00 6.10
C LEU A 40 -10.74 4.14 6.35
N VAL A 41 -11.82 4.74 6.87
CA VAL A 41 -13.04 4.02 7.26
C VAL A 41 -13.98 3.78 6.07
N VAL A 42 -14.02 4.70 5.11
CA VAL A 42 -14.97 4.65 3.99
C VAL A 42 -14.30 4.30 2.68
N TYR A 43 -13.31 5.09 2.25
CA TYR A 43 -12.77 5.00 0.90
C TYR A 43 -11.84 3.79 0.70
N ALA A 44 -10.97 3.49 1.66
CA ALA A 44 -10.11 2.31 1.59
C ALA A 44 -10.93 1.00 1.51
N PRO A 45 -11.98 0.76 2.32
CA PRO A 45 -12.84 -0.40 2.16
C PRO A 45 -13.64 -0.44 0.85
N ILE A 46 -13.99 0.71 0.27
CA ILE A 46 -14.57 0.77 -1.08
C ILE A 46 -13.55 0.30 -2.11
N ALA A 47 -12.33 0.83 -2.09
CA ALA A 47 -11.26 0.41 -3.00
C ALA A 47 -10.96 -1.10 -2.88
N HIS A 48 -10.95 -1.63 -1.65
CA HIS A 48 -10.80 -3.07 -1.40
C HIS A 48 -11.93 -3.89 -2.03
N ARG A 49 -13.19 -3.47 -1.83
CA ARG A 49 -14.36 -4.16 -2.41
C ARG A 49 -14.38 -4.15 -3.94
N LEU A 50 -13.81 -3.12 -4.56
CA LEU A 50 -13.65 -3.03 -6.01
C LEU A 50 -12.41 -3.79 -6.53
N GLY A 51 -11.62 -4.41 -5.66
CA GLY A 51 -10.40 -5.13 -6.05
C GLY A 51 -9.21 -4.25 -6.40
N ILE A 52 -9.29 -2.94 -6.16
CA ILE A 52 -8.25 -1.97 -6.53
C ILE A 52 -7.24 -1.83 -5.39
N SER A 53 -6.42 -2.86 -5.22
CA SER A 53 -5.47 -2.95 -4.09
C SER A 53 -4.43 -1.83 -4.07
N SER A 54 -4.03 -1.31 -5.24
CA SER A 54 -3.07 -0.21 -5.35
C SER A 54 -3.60 1.07 -4.69
N ILE A 55 -4.77 1.55 -5.11
CA ILE A 55 -5.43 2.73 -4.53
C ILE A 55 -5.69 2.50 -3.04
N LYS A 56 -6.20 1.32 -2.67
CA LYS A 56 -6.44 0.97 -1.26
C LYS A 56 -5.19 1.15 -0.40
N ASN A 57 -4.05 0.61 -0.83
CA ASN A 57 -2.80 0.72 -0.08
C ASN A 57 -2.35 2.19 0.05
N TYR A 58 -2.45 2.98 -1.02
CA TYR A 58 -2.09 4.41 -0.97
C TYR A 58 -2.99 5.19 0.00
N LEU A 59 -4.31 4.97 -0.06
CA LEU A 59 -5.26 5.63 0.83
C LEU A 59 -5.00 5.25 2.29
N GLU A 60 -4.72 3.97 2.57
CA GLU A 60 -4.36 3.48 3.90
C GLU A 60 -3.09 4.13 4.43
N ASP A 61 -1.99 4.12 3.67
CA ASP A 61 -0.70 4.66 4.12
C ASP A 61 -0.73 6.18 4.30
N LEU A 62 -1.37 6.91 3.39
CA LEU A 62 -1.56 8.36 3.52
C LEU A 62 -2.41 8.67 4.75
N SER A 63 -3.50 7.94 4.98
CA SER A 63 -4.33 8.16 6.17
C SER A 63 -3.57 7.83 7.45
N PHE A 64 -2.78 6.74 7.44
CA PHE A 64 -1.94 6.34 8.57
C PHE A 64 -0.93 7.42 8.95
N LYS A 65 -0.28 8.05 7.96
CA LYS A 65 0.67 9.16 8.15
C LYS A 65 0.06 10.32 8.95
N TYR A 66 -1.19 10.69 8.67
CA TYR A 66 -1.85 11.83 9.34
C TYR A 66 -2.55 11.45 10.65
N LEU A 67 -3.07 10.23 10.76
CA LEU A 67 -3.77 9.78 11.97
C LEU A 67 -2.80 9.37 13.08
N MET A 68 -1.67 8.75 12.71
CA MET A 68 -0.70 8.17 13.65
C MET A 68 0.74 8.48 13.20
N PRO A 69 1.14 9.77 13.22
CA PRO A 69 2.41 10.22 12.62
C PRO A 69 3.65 9.59 13.28
N ASP A 70 3.61 9.35 14.59
CA ASP A 70 4.76 8.79 15.32
C ASP A 70 4.97 7.31 14.99
N GLU A 71 3.87 6.53 14.94
CA GLU A 71 3.88 5.12 14.51
C GLU A 71 4.30 5.00 13.04
N TYR A 72 3.82 5.89 12.19
CA TYR A 72 4.24 5.96 10.79
C TYR A 72 5.74 6.18 10.69
N LYS A 73 6.30 7.17 11.41
CA LYS A 73 7.74 7.47 11.40
C LYS A 73 8.57 6.30 11.92
N LEU A 74 8.12 5.60 12.95
CA LEU A 74 8.81 4.42 13.47
C LEU A 74 8.95 3.34 12.40
N ILE A 75 7.86 3.02 11.71
CA ILE A 75 7.84 2.01 10.64
C ILE A 75 8.66 2.48 9.43
N ASP A 76 8.51 3.74 9.02
CA ASP A 76 9.23 4.32 7.88
C ASP A 76 10.75 4.30 8.11
N ASN A 77 11.20 4.70 9.31
CA ASN A 77 12.61 4.65 9.68
C ASN A 77 13.15 3.21 9.66
N TYR A 78 12.39 2.25 10.20
CA TYR A 78 12.79 0.84 10.18
C TYR A 78 12.90 0.28 8.75
N ILE A 79 11.94 0.62 7.87
CA ILE A 79 12.00 0.19 6.47
C ILE A 79 13.24 0.79 5.81
N ASN A 80 13.48 2.09 5.99
CA ASN A 80 14.60 2.80 5.36
C ASN A 80 15.97 2.30 5.87
N SER A 81 16.10 2.03 7.17
CA SER A 81 17.37 1.51 7.74
C SER A 81 17.70 0.10 7.26
N ASN A 82 16.68 -0.70 6.93
CA ASN A 82 16.84 -2.10 6.55
C ASN A 82 16.64 -2.35 5.05
N ASP A 83 16.34 -1.32 4.25
CA ASP A 83 16.03 -1.49 2.82
C ASP A 83 17.17 -2.17 2.08
N GLN A 84 18.41 -1.66 2.20
CA GLN A 84 19.56 -2.25 1.51
C GLN A 84 19.74 -3.73 1.85
N GLN A 85 19.67 -4.09 3.14
CA GLN A 85 19.81 -5.47 3.58
C GLN A 85 18.67 -6.35 3.04
N MET A 86 17.43 -5.86 3.07
CA MET A 86 16.28 -6.56 2.49
C MET A 86 16.41 -6.74 0.98
N GLN A 87 16.85 -5.72 0.24
CA GLN A 87 17.06 -5.80 -1.21
C GLN A 87 18.11 -6.85 -1.56
N LEU A 88 19.24 -6.89 -0.83
CA LEU A 88 20.29 -7.88 -1.02
C LEU A 88 19.76 -9.30 -0.80
N GLY A 89 19.09 -9.54 0.33
CA GLY A 89 18.53 -10.86 0.64
C GLY A 89 17.44 -11.29 -0.36
N LEU A 90 16.58 -10.37 -0.79
CA LEU A 90 15.56 -10.65 -1.80
C LEU A 90 16.19 -10.96 -3.15
N ASN A 91 17.20 -10.21 -3.59
CA ASN A 91 17.87 -10.46 -4.86
C ASN A 91 18.59 -11.81 -4.86
N GLU A 92 19.28 -12.15 -3.77
CA GLU A 92 19.91 -13.47 -3.61
C GLU A 92 18.88 -14.60 -3.70
N PHE A 93 17.73 -14.43 -3.03
CA PHE A 93 16.63 -15.38 -3.09
C PHE A 93 16.06 -15.52 -4.50
N ILE A 94 15.84 -14.40 -5.20
CA ILE A 94 15.35 -14.40 -6.58
C ILE A 94 16.32 -15.15 -7.49
N SER A 95 17.62 -14.85 -7.43
CA SER A 95 18.61 -15.54 -8.25
C SER A 95 18.63 -17.05 -8.01
N LYS A 96 18.47 -17.49 -6.76
CA LYS A 96 18.34 -18.92 -6.43
C LYS A 96 17.09 -19.55 -7.06
N ILE A 97 15.95 -18.87 -7.01
CA ILE A 97 14.71 -19.36 -7.63
C ILE A 97 14.83 -19.38 -9.17
N GLU A 98 15.45 -18.38 -9.78
CA GLU A 98 15.67 -18.33 -11.23
C GLU A 98 16.50 -19.53 -11.70
N LEU A 99 17.60 -19.84 -11.00
CA LEU A 99 18.43 -21.02 -11.30
C LEU A 99 17.63 -22.32 -11.18
N LEU A 100 16.80 -22.44 -10.13
CA LEU A 100 15.94 -23.61 -9.96
C LEU A 100 14.93 -23.77 -11.10
N PHE A 101 14.36 -22.67 -11.60
CA PHE A 101 13.42 -22.73 -12.72
C PHE A 101 14.13 -23.19 -13.99
N LEU A 102 15.29 -22.61 -14.29
CA LEU A 102 16.10 -22.99 -15.45
C LEU A 102 16.54 -24.46 -15.39
N SER A 103 16.97 -24.94 -14.22
CA SER A 103 17.39 -26.34 -14.04
C SER A 103 16.22 -27.33 -14.16
N ASN A 104 14.98 -26.88 -13.95
CA ASN A 104 13.77 -27.69 -14.09
C ASN A 104 13.10 -27.53 -15.47
N GLY A 105 13.79 -26.97 -16.45
CA GLY A 105 13.35 -26.94 -17.85
C GLY A 105 12.46 -25.75 -18.23
N PHE A 106 12.27 -24.78 -17.34
CA PHE A 106 11.67 -23.50 -17.73
C PHE A 106 12.66 -22.72 -18.58
N ARG A 107 12.18 -22.10 -19.67
CA ARG A 107 13.02 -21.28 -20.55
C ARG A 107 13.25 -19.91 -19.94
N GLN A 108 14.41 -19.32 -20.18
CA GLN A 108 14.65 -17.92 -19.83
C GLN A 108 13.58 -17.04 -20.50
N GLY A 109 12.98 -16.13 -19.72
CA GLY A 109 11.88 -15.26 -20.19
C GLY A 109 10.49 -15.90 -20.21
N SER A 110 10.34 -17.19 -19.88
CA SER A 110 9.02 -17.84 -19.75
C SER A 110 8.32 -17.58 -18.42
N PHE A 111 9.00 -16.93 -17.48
CA PHE A 111 8.50 -16.62 -16.15
C PHE A 111 9.00 -15.25 -15.68
N GLN A 112 8.28 -14.66 -14.72
CA GLN A 112 8.65 -13.42 -14.05
C GLN A 112 8.52 -13.60 -12.55
N ILE A 113 9.58 -13.25 -11.81
CA ILE A 113 9.54 -13.21 -10.35
C ILE A 113 9.35 -11.76 -9.93
N GLN A 114 8.30 -11.51 -9.15
CA GLN A 114 8.01 -10.18 -8.62
C GLN A 114 8.23 -10.18 -7.10
N LYS A 115 8.99 -9.20 -6.61
CA LYS A 115 9.10 -8.93 -5.17
C LYS A 115 8.06 -7.90 -4.74
N ARG A 116 7.46 -8.11 -3.58
CA ARG A 116 6.50 -7.18 -2.97
C ARG A 116 6.87 -6.92 -1.53
N ILE A 117 7.12 -5.66 -1.21
CA ILE A 117 7.33 -5.19 0.16
C ILE A 117 5.95 -4.85 0.74
N LYS A 118 5.75 -5.12 2.03
CA LYS A 118 4.54 -4.69 2.73
C LYS A 118 4.55 -3.17 2.89
N HIS A 119 3.40 -2.56 2.70
CA HIS A 119 3.22 -1.13 2.86
C HIS A 119 2.98 -0.79 4.36
N SER A 120 3.23 0.45 4.77
CA SER A 120 3.44 0.84 6.18
C SER A 120 2.25 0.52 7.08
N TYR A 121 1.02 0.84 6.66
CA TYR A 121 -0.18 0.55 7.44
C TYR A 121 -0.42 -0.95 7.62
N SER A 122 -0.12 -1.77 6.61
CA SER A 122 -0.21 -3.24 6.72
C SER A 122 0.83 -3.83 7.68
N ILE A 123 2.00 -3.19 7.82
CA ILE A 123 3.01 -3.59 8.80
C ILE A 123 2.49 -3.27 10.20
N TYR A 124 1.99 -2.04 10.41
CA TYR A 124 1.38 -1.61 11.66
C TYR A 124 0.28 -2.58 12.13
N LEU A 125 -0.71 -2.87 11.27
CA LEU A 125 -1.79 -3.82 11.60
C LEU A 125 -1.28 -5.22 11.96
N LYS A 126 -0.16 -5.65 11.36
CA LYS A 126 0.45 -6.96 11.69
C LYS A 126 1.16 -6.94 13.05
N MET A 127 1.73 -5.80 13.44
CA MET A 127 2.36 -5.62 14.76
C MET A 127 1.31 -5.64 15.87
N GLN A 128 0.14 -5.02 15.66
CA GLN A 128 -0.94 -4.94 16.65
C GLN A 128 -1.71 -6.26 16.87
N ARG A 129 -1.65 -7.21 15.94
CA ARG A 129 -2.31 -8.52 16.05
C ARG A 129 -1.46 -9.58 16.74
N LYS A 130 -0.22 -9.25 17.07
CA LYS A 130 0.71 -10.10 17.82
C LYS A 130 0.67 -9.73 19.28
#